data_AF-A0A8A3S8Y1-F1
#
_entry.id   AF-A0A8A3S8Y1-F1
#
_cell.length_a   1.000
_cell.length_b   1.000
_cell.length_c   1.000
_cell.angle_alpha   90.00
_cell.angle_beta   90.00
_cell.angle_gamma   90.00
#
_symmetry.space_group_name_H-M   'P 1'
#
loop_
_entity.id
_entity.type
_entity.pdbx_description
1 polymer ?
#
loop_
_entity_poly.entity_id
_entity_poly.type
_entity_poly.pdbx_seq_one_letter_code
_entity_poly.pdbx_strand_id
1 'polypeptide(L)'
;MRKMERKSKSALAVFAGLLLVGMFLVPAVSAESEQTDSIGVKSVEILDAGELIVDETGGMTCVADAKSFNARYVRGLTYKIKVNCEYIETGDEWLQTARFFLKDSGGRVLDSKEILDTPGGDESWRGTLEYTFRPNSANDVFNFEISCSGGSESASDVIDIIFHE
;
A
#
# COMPACT_ATOMS: atom_id res chain seq x y z
N MET A 1 -69.27 -6.66 -37.37
CA MET A 1 -68.64 -7.96 -37.73
C MET A 1 -67.22 -7.68 -38.21
N ARG A 2 -66.23 -8.41 -37.67
CA ARG A 2 -64.76 -8.33 -37.85
C ARG A 2 -64.06 -7.12 -37.19
N LYS A 3 -62.89 -7.22 -36.57
CA LYS A 3 -62.20 -8.21 -35.69
C LYS A 3 -61.07 -7.38 -35.03
N MET A 4 -60.77 -7.67 -33.76
CA MET A 4 -59.82 -6.98 -32.88
C MET A 4 -58.39 -6.87 -33.43
N GLU A 5 -57.65 -5.84 -33.00
CA GLU A 5 -56.41 -6.00 -32.21
C GLU A 5 -56.03 -4.73 -31.43
N ARG A 6 -55.58 -4.92 -30.18
CA ARG A 6 -55.17 -3.90 -29.20
C ARG A 6 -53.66 -3.64 -29.29
N LYS A 7 -53.20 -2.41 -29.01
CA LYS A 7 -52.11 -2.18 -28.03
C LYS A 7 -52.02 -0.73 -27.51
N SER A 8 -52.38 -0.62 -26.23
CA SER A 8 -51.91 0.24 -25.14
C SER A 8 -51.52 1.70 -25.40
N LYS A 9 -52.25 2.64 -24.78
CA LYS A 9 -51.69 3.87 -24.21
C LYS A 9 -52.43 4.30 -22.94
N SER A 10 -51.63 4.87 -22.04
CA SER A 10 -51.99 5.80 -20.97
C SER A 10 -52.42 5.21 -19.62
N ALA A 11 -51.43 5.06 -18.76
CA ALA A 11 -51.57 5.12 -17.32
C ALA A 11 -51.81 6.57 -16.88
N LEU A 12 -52.84 6.80 -16.06
CA LEU A 12 -52.91 7.92 -15.14
C LEU A 12 -53.83 7.54 -13.99
N ALA A 13 -53.26 7.32 -12.81
CA ALA A 13 -53.99 7.38 -11.55
C ALA A 13 -53.03 7.93 -10.50
N VAL A 14 -53.10 9.24 -10.34
CA VAL A 14 -52.47 10.01 -9.26
C VAL A 14 -53.23 9.66 -7.99
N PHE A 15 -52.61 8.92 -7.07
CA PHE A 15 -53.10 8.80 -5.70
C PHE A 15 -52.26 9.68 -4.79
N ALA A 16 -52.97 10.62 -4.16
CA ALA A 16 -52.66 11.27 -2.90
C ALA A 16 -52.03 10.26 -1.91
N GLY A 17 -51.08 10.60 -1.04
CA GLY A 17 -50.95 11.84 -0.29
C GLY A 17 -50.68 11.41 1.15
N LEU A 18 -49.46 11.71 1.63
CA LEU A 18 -49.00 11.81 3.01
C LEU A 18 -49.54 10.81 4.07
N LEU A 19 -48.68 9.90 4.50
CA LEU A 19 -48.63 9.41 5.88
C LEU A 19 -47.19 8.94 6.18
N LEU A 20 -46.29 9.92 6.39
CA LEU A 20 -44.98 9.67 6.97
C LEU A 20 -45.13 9.74 8.49
N VAL A 21 -45.18 8.56 9.11
CA VAL A 21 -45.00 8.40 10.55
C VAL A 21 -43.58 8.88 10.87
N GLY A 22 -43.48 9.94 11.66
CA GLY A 22 -42.21 10.46 12.16
C GLY A 22 -41.53 9.43 13.05
N MET A 23 -40.61 8.65 12.50
CA MET A 23 -39.57 7.99 13.29
C MET A 23 -38.58 9.06 13.71
N PHE A 24 -38.59 9.41 14.99
CA PHE A 24 -37.48 10.11 15.63
C PHE A 24 -36.24 9.22 15.48
N LEU A 25 -35.35 9.59 14.54
CA LEU A 25 -33.97 9.12 14.57
C LEU A 25 -33.32 9.77 15.79
N VAL A 26 -33.33 9.05 16.91
CA VAL A 26 -32.41 9.33 18.00
C VAL A 26 -31.01 9.13 17.41
N PRO A 27 -30.11 10.11 17.44
CA PRO A 27 -28.73 9.83 17.15
C PRO A 27 -28.26 8.88 18.26
N ALA A 28 -28.05 7.62 17.92
CA ALA A 28 -27.25 6.74 18.74
C ALA A 28 -25.81 7.28 18.68
N VAL A 29 -25.53 8.28 19.50
CA VAL A 29 -24.19 8.57 19.99
C VAL A 29 -23.80 7.31 20.74
N SER A 30 -23.12 6.40 20.03
CA SER A 30 -22.41 5.30 20.67
C SER A 30 -21.18 5.91 21.33
N ALA A 31 -21.40 6.52 22.50
CA ALA A 31 -20.34 6.81 23.43
C ALA A 31 -19.87 5.47 24.01
N GLU A 32 -18.61 5.17 23.70
CA GLU A 32 -17.63 4.51 24.55
C GLU A 32 -17.93 3.09 25.07
N SER A 33 -17.11 2.16 24.59
CA SER A 33 -16.53 1.15 25.45
C SER A 33 -15.09 0.95 25.00
N GLU A 34 -14.18 1.76 25.56
CA GLU A 34 -12.79 1.34 25.69
C GLU A 34 -12.76 0.10 26.61
N GLN A 35 -12.99 -1.06 26.00
CA GLN A 35 -12.77 -2.33 26.67
C GLN A 35 -11.29 -2.65 26.54
N THR A 36 -10.54 -2.32 27.59
CA THR A 36 -9.21 -2.87 27.84
C THR A 36 -9.34 -4.36 28.15
N ASP A 37 -9.42 -5.18 27.11
CA ASP A 37 -9.13 -6.60 27.24
C ASP A 37 -7.60 -6.76 27.33
N SER A 38 -7.15 -7.20 28.49
CA SER A 38 -5.87 -7.87 28.64
C SER A 38 -5.78 -9.02 27.62
N ILE A 39 -4.78 -8.95 26.72
CA ILE A 39 -4.45 -9.93 25.66
C ILE A 39 -5.33 -9.81 24.40
N GLY A 40 -4.94 -8.97 23.43
CA GLY A 40 -5.70 -8.94 22.16
C GLY A 40 -5.29 -7.97 21.05
N VAL A 41 -4.32 -7.07 21.22
CA VAL A 41 -3.81 -6.28 20.08
C VAL A 41 -2.70 -7.06 19.41
N LYS A 42 -2.91 -7.51 18.15
CA LYS A 42 -1.81 -7.87 17.26
C LYS A 42 -1.04 -6.58 16.97
N SER A 43 -0.15 -6.18 17.86
CA SER A 43 0.73 -5.05 17.62
C SER A 43 1.65 -5.42 16.46
N VAL A 44 1.69 -4.55 15.46
CA VAL A 44 2.67 -4.62 14.38
C VAL A 44 3.64 -3.49 14.64
N GLU A 45 4.91 -3.82 14.84
CA GLU A 45 5.99 -2.84 14.94
C GLU A 45 6.51 -2.53 13.54
N ILE A 46 6.51 -1.25 13.17
CA ILE A 46 6.95 -0.78 11.85
C ILE A 46 8.43 -0.39 11.94
N LEU A 47 9.23 -0.96 11.05
CA LEU A 47 10.64 -0.65 10.85
C LEU A 47 10.77 0.16 9.56
N ASP A 48 11.09 1.45 9.70
CA ASP A 48 11.37 2.34 8.57
C ASP A 48 12.78 2.08 8.03
N ALA A 49 12.86 1.13 7.10
CA ALA A 49 14.07 0.39 6.79
C ALA A 49 14.86 0.93 5.60
N GLY A 50 14.46 2.06 5.02
CA GLY A 50 15.24 2.69 3.98
C GLY A 50 14.43 3.48 2.98
N GLU A 51 15.13 3.91 1.94
CA GLU A 51 14.61 4.69 0.84
C GLU A 51 15.16 4.18 -0.50
N LEU A 52 14.30 4.19 -1.52
CA LEU A 52 14.66 3.98 -2.91
C LEU A 52 14.22 5.19 -3.73
N ILE A 53 15.12 5.74 -4.54
CA ILE A 53 14.82 6.88 -5.40
C ILE A 53 15.22 6.54 -6.82
N VAL A 54 14.29 6.76 -7.76
CA VAL A 54 14.59 6.85 -9.19
C VAL A 54 14.31 8.28 -9.60
N ASP A 55 15.33 9.00 -10.07
CA ASP A 55 15.23 10.42 -10.41
C ASP A 55 15.78 10.65 -11.82
N GLU A 56 14.96 11.28 -12.65
CA GLU A 56 15.28 11.62 -14.04
C GLU A 56 15.79 13.05 -14.21
N THR A 57 15.85 13.82 -13.13
CA THR A 57 16.30 15.21 -13.14
C THR A 57 17.76 15.31 -13.58
N GLY A 58 17.98 15.79 -14.81
CA GLY A 58 19.32 15.92 -15.39
C GLY A 58 19.94 14.61 -15.84
N GLY A 59 19.10 13.57 -16.04
CA GLY A 59 19.48 12.22 -16.41
C GLY A 59 18.95 11.19 -15.41
N MET A 60 18.74 9.97 -15.89
CA MET A 60 18.28 8.87 -15.05
C MET A 60 19.32 8.54 -13.97
N THR A 61 18.89 8.43 -12.72
CA THR A 61 19.70 8.00 -11.58
C THR A 61 18.89 7.10 -10.65
N CYS A 62 19.59 6.24 -9.93
CA CYS A 62 19.00 5.30 -8.97
C CYS A 62 19.76 5.36 -7.65
N VAL A 63 19.05 5.51 -6.54
CA VAL A 63 19.61 5.52 -5.19
C VAL A 63 18.90 4.46 -4.36
N ALA A 64 19.69 3.68 -3.62
CA ALA A 64 19.22 2.77 -2.60
C ALA A 64 19.96 3.05 -1.29
N ASP A 65 19.21 3.30 -0.21
CA ASP A 65 19.74 3.57 1.13
C ASP A 65 18.97 2.72 2.15
N ALA A 66 19.61 1.65 2.64
CA ALA A 66 19.03 0.73 3.60
C ALA A 66 19.43 1.08 5.04
N LYS A 67 18.54 0.74 5.98
CA LYS A 67 18.79 0.87 7.42
C LYS A 67 18.67 -0.50 8.08
N SER A 68 19.72 -0.89 8.79
CA SER A 68 19.76 -2.13 9.57
C SER A 68 19.42 -1.90 11.05
N PHE A 69 18.87 -2.92 11.70
CA PHE A 69 18.30 -2.82 13.04
C PHE A 69 18.84 -3.90 13.98
N ASN A 70 19.09 -3.48 15.22
CA ASN A 70 19.15 -4.38 16.36
C ASN A 70 17.81 -4.26 17.09
N ALA A 71 16.94 -5.25 16.91
CA ALA A 71 15.57 -5.22 17.41
C ALA A 71 15.40 -6.12 18.64
N ARG A 72 14.57 -5.70 19.59
CA ARG A 72 14.27 -6.53 20.75
C ARG A 72 13.27 -7.62 20.38
N TYR A 73 13.50 -8.86 20.78
CA TYR A 73 12.57 -9.95 20.58
C TYR A 73 11.45 -9.88 21.61
N VAL A 74 10.23 -9.77 21.09
CA VAL A 74 9.01 -9.91 21.89
C VAL A 74 8.26 -11.11 21.34
N ARG A 75 8.17 -12.18 22.13
CA ARG A 75 7.36 -13.36 21.77
C ARG A 75 5.94 -12.90 21.55
N GLY A 76 5.38 -13.16 20.37
CA GLY A 76 4.04 -12.66 20.08
C GLY A 76 4.01 -11.56 19.04
N LEU A 77 5.11 -10.83 18.86
CA LEU A 77 5.13 -9.59 18.11
C LEU A 77 5.37 -9.83 16.62
N THR A 78 4.67 -9.06 15.80
CA THR A 78 4.84 -9.05 14.34
C THR A 78 5.54 -7.77 13.95
N TYR A 79 6.47 -7.87 13.01
CA TYR A 79 7.21 -6.74 12.47
C TYR A 79 6.80 -6.50 11.02
N LYS A 80 6.86 -5.23 10.61
CA LYS A 80 6.68 -4.82 9.22
C LYS A 80 7.86 -3.96 8.80
N ILE A 81 8.56 -4.38 7.76
CA ILE A 81 9.51 -3.54 7.04
C ILE A 81 8.73 -2.59 6.15
N LYS A 82 9.11 -1.32 6.18
CA LYS A 82 8.62 -0.29 5.28
C LYS A 82 9.84 0.36 4.61
N VAL A 83 9.84 0.36 3.28
CA VAL A 83 10.85 1.05 2.46
C VAL A 83 10.13 2.16 1.73
N ASN A 84 10.56 3.41 1.90
CA ASN A 84 9.96 4.53 1.17
C ASN A 84 10.51 4.55 -0.26
N CYS A 85 9.66 4.88 -1.22
CA CYS A 85 10.04 4.90 -2.63
C CYS A 85 9.56 6.19 -3.28
N GLU A 86 10.43 6.76 -4.11
CA GLU A 86 10.15 7.98 -4.86
C GLU A 86 10.62 7.81 -6.30
N TYR A 87 9.73 8.13 -7.23
CA TYR A 87 10.01 8.27 -8.65
C TYR A 87 9.75 9.72 -9.04
N ILE A 88 10.76 10.38 -9.61
CA ILE A 88 10.73 11.77 -10.03
C ILE A 88 10.84 11.79 -11.56
N GLU A 89 9.71 12.08 -12.22
CA GLU A 89 9.57 12.17 -13.67
C GLU A 89 9.81 13.61 -14.14
N THR A 90 10.34 13.77 -15.35
CA THR A 90 10.57 15.11 -15.95
C THR A 90 9.70 15.42 -17.16
N GLY A 91 8.99 14.44 -17.72
CA GLY A 91 7.92 14.56 -18.71
C GLY A 91 8.36 14.83 -20.15
N ASP A 92 9.67 14.98 -20.37
CA ASP A 92 10.23 15.51 -21.63
C ASP A 92 10.65 14.41 -22.63
N GLU A 93 10.99 13.19 -22.16
CA GLU A 93 11.52 12.10 -23.01
C GLU A 93 11.05 10.72 -22.51
N TRP A 94 10.99 9.71 -23.41
CA TRP A 94 10.85 8.30 -22.98
C TRP A 94 12.15 7.87 -22.28
N LEU A 95 12.12 7.74 -20.97
CA LEU A 95 13.25 7.40 -20.11
C LEU A 95 13.17 5.98 -19.51
N GLN A 96 12.20 5.19 -19.95
CA GLN A 96 12.06 3.74 -19.69
C GLN A 96 11.49 3.43 -18.29
N THR A 97 10.97 2.22 -18.13
CA THR A 97 10.29 1.75 -16.92
C THR A 97 11.15 1.85 -15.64
N ALA A 98 10.67 2.61 -14.65
CA ALA A 98 11.21 2.60 -13.30
C ALA A 98 10.69 1.39 -12.50
N ARG A 99 11.58 0.75 -11.73
CA ARG A 99 11.25 -0.42 -10.91
C ARG A 99 11.84 -0.31 -9.52
N PHE A 100 11.10 -0.79 -8.54
CA PHE A 100 11.48 -0.90 -7.14
C PHE A 100 11.19 -2.32 -6.66
N PHE A 101 12.11 -2.90 -5.88
CA PHE A 101 11.97 -4.25 -5.33
C PHE A 101 12.40 -4.30 -3.88
N LEU A 102 11.65 -5.11 -3.11
CA LEU A 102 12.03 -5.62 -1.80
C LEU A 102 12.09 -7.15 -1.91
N LYS A 103 13.24 -7.73 -1.59
CA LYS A 103 13.50 -9.17 -1.74
C LYS A 103 13.97 -9.77 -0.41
N ASP A 104 13.74 -11.07 -0.23
CA ASP A 104 14.43 -11.83 0.83
C ASP A 104 15.85 -12.21 0.41
N SER A 105 16.62 -12.76 1.35
CA SER A 105 17.99 -13.24 1.13
C SER A 105 18.13 -14.32 0.04
N GLY A 106 17.03 -14.96 -0.36
CA GLY A 106 17.00 -15.92 -1.47
C GLY A 106 16.73 -15.26 -2.83
N GLY A 107 16.62 -13.92 -2.87
CA GLY A 107 16.28 -13.16 -4.07
C GLY A 107 14.80 -13.23 -4.44
N ARG A 108 13.94 -13.83 -3.60
CA ARG A 108 12.50 -13.86 -3.87
C ARG A 108 11.92 -12.48 -3.63
N VAL A 109 11.22 -11.95 -4.63
CA VAL A 109 10.48 -10.69 -4.52
C VAL A 109 9.36 -10.85 -3.50
N LEU A 110 9.41 -10.01 -2.47
CA LEU A 110 8.41 -9.92 -1.40
C LEU A 110 7.38 -8.84 -1.70
N ASP A 111 7.83 -7.73 -2.26
CA ASP A 111 7.02 -6.63 -2.75
C ASP A 111 7.76 -5.89 -3.87
N SER A 112 7.01 -5.25 -4.77
CA SER A 112 7.58 -4.53 -5.91
C SER A 112 6.64 -3.48 -6.45
N LYS A 113 7.22 -2.44 -7.03
CA LYS A 113 6.51 -1.42 -7.79
C LYS A 113 7.18 -1.25 -9.15
N GLU A 114 6.37 -1.27 -10.20
CA GLU A 114 6.78 -0.88 -11.55
C GLU A 114 5.98 0.36 -11.96
N ILE A 115 6.67 1.31 -12.60
CA ILE A 115 6.09 2.53 -13.15
C ILE A 115 6.50 2.59 -14.62
N LEU A 116 5.49 2.61 -15.48
CA LEU A 116 5.68 2.79 -16.91
C LEU A 116 5.67 4.29 -17.18
N ASP A 117 6.84 4.84 -17.50
CA ASP A 117 6.95 6.16 -18.07
C ASP A 117 6.18 6.21 -19.41
N THR A 118 5.29 7.20 -19.51
CA THR A 118 4.57 7.49 -20.75
C THR A 118 4.83 8.92 -21.20
N PRO A 119 5.09 9.13 -22.51
CA PRO A 119 5.55 10.41 -23.00
C PRO A 119 4.49 11.49 -22.84
N GLY A 120 4.92 12.65 -22.33
CA GLY A 120 4.08 13.81 -22.12
C GLY A 120 3.15 13.72 -20.91
N GLY A 121 3.40 12.75 -20.02
CA GLY A 121 2.78 12.62 -18.70
C GLY A 121 3.70 13.06 -17.57
N ASP A 122 3.13 13.15 -16.36
CA ASP A 122 3.87 13.20 -15.10
C ASP A 122 3.49 11.95 -14.32
N GLU A 123 4.36 10.95 -14.38
CA GLU A 123 4.22 9.67 -13.72
C GLU A 123 4.89 9.65 -12.34
N SER A 124 5.32 10.82 -11.83
CA SER A 124 5.95 10.95 -10.51
C SER A 124 5.11 10.26 -9.45
N TRP A 125 5.79 9.51 -8.59
CA TRP A 125 5.13 8.65 -7.63
C TRP A 125 5.89 8.58 -6.33
N ARG A 126 5.15 8.63 -5.22
CA ARG A 126 5.67 8.35 -3.89
C ARG A 126 4.84 7.24 -3.25
N GLY A 127 5.51 6.30 -2.62
CA GLY A 127 4.85 5.22 -1.93
C GLY A 127 5.84 4.36 -1.16
N THR A 128 5.48 3.10 -0.96
CA THR A 128 6.23 2.21 -0.07
C THR A 128 6.22 0.78 -0.58
N LEU A 129 7.32 0.07 -0.34
CA LEU A 129 7.33 -1.39 -0.34
C LEU A 129 7.26 -1.89 1.10
N GLU A 130 6.44 -2.91 1.34
CA GLU A 130 6.20 -3.42 2.69
C GLU A 130 6.27 -4.95 2.77
N TYR A 131 6.86 -5.47 3.86
CA TYR A 131 6.81 -6.89 4.15
C TYR A 131 6.60 -7.16 5.63
N THR A 132 5.66 -8.04 5.95
CA THR A 132 5.33 -8.43 7.33
C THR A 132 5.97 -9.78 7.66
N PHE A 133 6.67 -9.85 8.78
CA PHE A 133 7.39 -11.03 9.22
C PHE A 133 7.34 -11.17 10.74
N ARG A 134 7.80 -12.32 11.25
CA ARG A 134 7.76 -12.63 12.67
C ARG A 134 9.00 -13.43 13.07
N PRO A 135 9.83 -12.93 14.01
CA PRO A 135 10.88 -13.73 14.59
C PRO A 135 10.29 -14.85 15.44
N ASN A 136 10.88 -16.03 15.35
CA ASN A 136 10.60 -17.18 16.19
C ASN A 136 11.42 -17.13 17.49
N SER A 137 12.63 -16.55 17.45
CA SER A 137 13.54 -16.48 18.58
C SER A 137 14.30 -15.16 18.70
N ALA A 138 14.92 -14.95 19.86
CA ALA A 138 15.78 -13.80 20.16
C ALA A 138 17.17 -13.86 19.50
N ASN A 139 17.44 -14.84 18.64
CA ASN A 139 18.69 -14.92 17.86
C ASN A 139 18.39 -14.98 16.36
N ASP A 140 17.15 -14.75 15.95
CA ASP A 140 16.79 -14.76 14.55
C ASP A 140 17.45 -13.58 13.85
N VAL A 141 17.95 -13.84 12.66
CA VAL A 141 18.51 -12.84 11.76
C VAL A 141 17.70 -12.87 10.47
N PHE A 142 17.23 -11.70 10.05
CA PHE A 142 16.57 -11.51 8.78
C PHE A 142 17.43 -10.64 7.88
N ASN A 143 17.50 -11.01 6.61
CA ASN A 143 18.28 -10.33 5.58
C ASN A 143 17.32 -10.04 4.41
N PHE A 144 17.27 -8.77 4.01
CA PHE A 144 16.47 -8.32 2.88
C PHE A 144 17.33 -7.47 1.96
N GLU A 145 16.99 -7.46 0.68
CA GLU A 145 17.61 -6.58 -0.31
C GLU A 145 16.55 -5.61 -0.81
N ILE A 146 16.89 -4.32 -0.85
CA ILE A 146 16.14 -3.31 -1.57
C ILE A 146 16.88 -2.97 -2.85
N SER A 147 16.15 -2.73 -3.94
CA SER A 147 16.78 -2.31 -5.19
C SER A 147 15.85 -1.46 -6.03
N CYS A 148 16.44 -0.56 -6.79
CA CYS A 148 15.75 0.23 -7.81
C CYS A 148 16.44 0.06 -9.18
N SER A 149 15.71 0.33 -10.25
CA SER A 149 16.29 0.48 -11.59
C SER A 149 15.47 1.45 -12.44
N GLY A 150 16.14 2.20 -13.31
CA GLY A 150 15.53 3.01 -14.36
C GLY A 150 16.54 3.18 -15.50
N GLY A 151 16.12 3.02 -16.75
CA GLY A 151 17.04 3.06 -17.89
C GLY A 151 18.22 2.09 -17.76
N SER A 152 19.44 2.60 -17.88
CA SER A 152 20.70 1.85 -17.64
C SER A 152 21.15 1.82 -16.17
N GLU A 153 20.49 2.59 -15.31
CA GLU A 153 20.89 2.76 -13.92
C GLU A 153 20.18 1.76 -13.01
N SER A 154 20.91 1.31 -11.99
CA SER A 154 20.37 0.47 -10.93
C SER A 154 21.17 0.65 -9.66
N ALA A 155 20.51 0.50 -8.52
CA ALA A 155 21.14 0.51 -7.22
C ALA A 155 20.47 -0.54 -6.32
N SER A 156 21.23 -1.06 -5.36
CA SER A 156 20.74 -2.02 -4.37
C SER A 156 21.46 -1.83 -3.05
N ASP A 157 20.76 -2.10 -1.96
CA ASP A 157 21.32 -2.11 -0.62
C ASP A 157 20.65 -3.17 0.26
N VAL A 158 21.24 -3.48 1.42
CA VAL A 158 20.86 -4.61 2.28
C VAL A 158 20.34 -4.13 3.63
N ILE A 159 19.22 -4.72 4.06
CA ILE A 159 18.64 -4.54 5.39
C ILE A 159 18.95 -5.78 6.22
N ASP A 160 19.69 -5.59 7.31
CA ASP A 160 19.90 -6.61 8.34
C ASP A 160 19.03 -6.31 9.56
N ILE A 161 18.33 -7.32 10.06
CA ILE A 161 17.56 -7.23 11.30
C ILE A 161 18.00 -8.37 12.21
N ILE A 162 18.65 -7.99 13.32
CA ILE A 162 19.16 -8.91 14.33
C ILE A 162 18.30 -8.78 15.58
N PHE A 163 17.67 -9.89 15.98
CA PHE A 163 16.92 -9.94 17.23
C PHE A 163 17.81 -10.22 18.43
N HIS A 164 17.43 -9.70 19.60
CA HIS A 164 18.07 -9.93 20.91
C HIS A 164 17.02 -9.90 22.04
N GLU A 165 17.35 -10.37 23.25
CA GLU A 165 16.42 -10.41 24.40
C GLU A 165 16.05 -9.04 25.00
#